data_AF-U1PCG3-F1
#
_entry.id   AF-U1PCG3-F1
#
_cell.length_a   1.000
_cell.length_b   1.000
_cell.length_c   1.000
_cell.angle_alpha   90.00
_cell.angle_beta   90.00
_cell.angle_gamma   90.00
#
_symmetry.space_group_name_H-M   'P 1'
#
loop_
_entity.id
_entity.type
_entity.pdbx_description
1 polymer ?
#
loop_
_entity_poly.entity_id
_entity_poly.type
_entity_poly.pdbx_seq_one_letter_code
_entity_poly.pdbx_strand_id
1 'polypeptide(L)' 'MTPRPQFDATYIEAELQELGATLHAEVAAFLIGGGAMAFQELKDTTKEINLVVTTETAFDRLLVALDD' A
#
# COMPACT_ATOMS: atom_id res chain seq x y z
N MET A 1 4.04 -16.48 22.75
CA MET A 1 3.15 -15.63 21.94
C MET A 1 3.99 -15.08 20.79
N THR A 2 3.63 -15.37 19.55
CA THR A 2 4.28 -14.74 18.39
C THR A 2 3.98 -13.24 18.41
N PRO A 3 4.96 -12.34 18.21
CA PRO A 3 4.68 -10.92 18.05
C PRO A 3 3.65 -10.73 16.93
N ARG A 4 2.60 -9.93 17.17
CA ARG A 4 1.70 -9.55 16.08
C ARG A 4 2.45 -8.58 15.16
N PRO A 5 2.25 -8.65 13.84
CA PRO A 5 2.77 -7.62 12.94
C PRO A 5 2.33 -6.26 13.45
N GLN A 6 3.30 -5.36 13.59
CA GLN A 6 3.01 -3.97 13.89
C GLN A 6 2.68 -3.34 12.55
N PHE A 7 1.39 -3.15 12.28
CA PHE A 7 0.89 -2.59 11.02
C PHE A 7 1.15 -1.06 10.96
N ASP A 8 2.40 -0.68 11.18
CA ASP A 8 2.89 0.69 11.26
C ASP A 8 3.38 1.19 9.88
N ALA A 9 3.93 2.40 9.85
CA ALA A 9 4.43 3.00 8.62
C ALA A 9 5.53 2.15 7.94
N THR A 10 6.38 1.46 8.70
CA THR A 10 7.45 0.62 8.15
C THR A 10 6.85 -0.61 7.46
N TYR A 11 5.85 -1.22 8.09
CA TYR A 11 5.09 -2.31 7.48
C TYR A 11 4.41 -1.87 6.17
N ILE A 12 3.73 -0.72 6.18
CA ILE A 12 3.04 -0.21 5.00
C ILE A 12 4.03 0.10 3.87
N GLU A 13 5.19 0.67 4.19
CA GLU A 13 6.25 0.91 3.20
C GLU A 13 6.73 -0.40 2.58
N ALA A 14 6.96 -1.44 3.39
CA ALA A 14 7.39 -2.74 2.90
C ALA A 14 6.36 -3.36 1.93
N GLU A 15 5.08 -3.36 2.28
CA GLU A 15 4.01 -3.88 1.41
C GLU A 15 3.92 -3.09 0.09
N LEU A 16 4.09 -1.77 0.11
CA LEU A 16 4.11 -0.94 -1.10
C LEU A 16 5.36 -1.21 -1.96
N GLN A 17 6.51 -1.49 -1.35
CA GLN A 17 7.72 -1.89 -2.05
C GLN A 17 7.57 -3.28 -2.68
N GLU A 18 6.98 -4.23 -1.97
CA GLU A 18 6.70 -5.58 -2.47
C GLU A 18 5.73 -5.53 -3.65
N LEU A 19 4.61 -4.81 -3.53
CA LEU A 19 3.69 -4.57 -4.64
C LEU A 19 4.39 -3.87 -5.81
N GLY A 20 5.21 -2.85 -5.53
CA GLY A 20 5.97 -2.15 -6.57
C GLY A 20 6.91 -3.06 -7.35
N ALA A 21 7.48 -4.09 -6.71
CA ALA A 21 8.40 -5.05 -7.34
C ALA A 21 7.69 -6.06 -8.26
N THR A 22 6.38 -6.30 -8.09
CA THR A 22 5.60 -7.19 -8.96
C THR A 22 5.05 -6.48 -10.19
N LEU A 23 5.02 -5.14 -10.21
CA LEU A 23 4.50 -4.37 -11.33
C LEU A 23 5.36 -4.48 -12.59
N HIS A 24 4.73 -4.80 -13.71
CA HIS A 24 5.38 -4.81 -15.03
C HIS A 24 5.71 -3.41 -15.59
N ALA A 25 5.11 -2.35 -15.02
CA ALA A 25 5.35 -0.96 -15.39
C ALA A 25 4.98 -0.04 -14.22
N GLU A 26 5.60 1.13 -14.16
CA GLU A 26 5.35 2.12 -13.09
C GLU A 26 3.87 2.50 -13.00
N VAL A 27 3.38 2.64 -11.76
CA VAL A 27 2.04 3.11 -11.42
C VAL A 27 2.16 4.25 -10.41
N ALA A 28 1.68 5.44 -10.78
CA ALA A 28 1.51 6.54 -9.84
C ALA A 28 0.19 6.37 -9.07
N ALA A 29 0.28 6.26 -7.75
CA ALA A 29 -0.86 6.11 -6.86
C ALA A 29 -0.75 7.07 -5.66
N PHE A 30 -1.89 7.39 -5.06
CA PHE A 30 -2.00 8.17 -3.83
C PHE A 30 -2.40 7.25 -2.68
N LEU A 31 -1.55 7.18 -1.66
CA LEU A 31 -1.91 6.54 -0.40
C LEU A 31 -2.92 7.40 0.36
N ILE A 32 -4.04 6.80 0.76
CA ILE A 32 -5.09 7.48 1.53
C ILE A 32 -5.47 6.68 2.79
N GLY A 33 -6.35 7.26 3.61
CA GLY A 33 -6.90 6.59 4.78
C GLY A 33 -5.86 6.36 5.89
N GLY A 34 -6.03 5.26 6.64
CA GLY A 34 -5.22 4.98 7.83
C GLY A 34 -3.73 4.87 7.54
N GLY A 35 -3.34 4.37 6.36
CA GLY A 35 -1.93 4.25 6.00
C GLY A 35 -1.27 5.60 5.77
N ALA A 36 -1.95 6.52 5.08
CA ALA A 36 -1.46 7.88 4.91
C ALA A 36 -1.32 8.63 6.25
N MET A 37 -2.25 8.38 7.19
CA MET A 37 -2.18 8.95 8.54
C MET A 37 -0.99 8.39 9.34
N ALA A 38 -0.60 7.14 9.11
CA ALA A 38 0.55 6.53 9.78
C ALA A 38 1.88 7.21 9.40
N PHE A 39 2.06 7.55 8.12
CA PHE A 39 3.22 8.32 7.67
C PHE A 39 3.25 9.77 8.17
N GLN A 40 2.13 10.28 8.67
CA GLN A 40 2.01 11.63 9.24
C GLN A 40 2.03 11.63 10.77
N GLU A 41 2.33 10.49 11.40
CA GLU A 41 2.30 10.33 12.87
C GLU A 41 0.91 10.65 13.49
N LEU A 42 -0.15 10.55 12.68
CA LEU A 42 -1.54 10.78 13.11
C LEU A 42 -2.25 9.49 13.54
N LYS A 43 -1.65 8.31 13.26
CA LYS A 43 -2.20 6.99 13.61
C LYS A 43 -1.08 5.96 13.76
N ASP A 44 -1.04 5.24 14.88
CA ASP A 44 0.05 4.30 15.16
C ASP A 44 0.00 3.00 14.34
N THR A 45 -1.20 2.47 14.06
CA THR A 45 -1.36 1.20 13.33
C THR A 45 -2.60 1.18 12.45
N THR A 46 -2.51 0.54 11.28
CA THR A 46 -3.66 0.32 10.40
C THR A 46 -3.51 -0.96 9.58
N LYS A 47 -4.55 -1.79 9.49
CA LYS A 47 -4.44 -3.07 8.79
C LYS A 47 -4.64 -2.97 7.28
N GLU A 48 -5.47 -2.02 6.82
CA GLU A 48 -5.73 -1.84 5.40
C GLU A 48 -4.81 -0.77 4.78
N ILE A 49 -4.37 -1.03 3.55
CA ILE A 49 -3.68 -0.08 2.67
C ILE A 49 -4.68 0.33 1.58
N ASN A 50 -4.90 1.64 1.42
CA ASN A 50 -5.86 2.18 0.46
C ASN A 50 -5.13 3.06 -0.55
N LEU A 51 -5.20 2.70 -1.82
CA LEU A 51 -4.57 3.43 -2.92
C LEU A 51 -5.64 4.01 -3.86
N VAL A 52 -5.39 5.23 -4.35
CA VAL A 52 -6.16 5.85 -5.42
C VAL A 52 -5.26 6.06 -6.62
N VAL A 53 -5.71 5.64 -7.80
CA VAL A 53 -5.07 5.92 -9.09
C VAL A 53 -5.96 6.77 -9.96
N THR A 54 -5.37 7.51 -10.90
CA THR A 54 -6.09 8.52 -11.70
C THR A 54 -6.39 8.07 -13.13
N THR A 55 -5.97 6.86 -13.51
CA THR A 55 -6.22 6.31 -14.84
C THR A 55 -6.67 4.85 -14.73
N GLU A 56 -7.52 4.43 -15.67
CA GLU A 56 -7.97 3.05 -15.79
C GLU A 56 -6.78 2.10 -16.04
N THR A 57 -5.83 2.50 -16.89
CA THR A 57 -4.61 1.73 -17.13
C THR A 57 -3.78 1.48 -15.86
N ALA A 58 -3.69 2.46 -14.95
CA ALA A 58 -3.02 2.28 -13.67
C ALA A 58 -3.80 1.33 -12.75
N PHE A 59 -5.13 1.40 -12.78
CA PHE A 59 -6.01 0.50 -12.03
C PHE A 59 -5.85 -0.93 -12.51
N ASP A 60 -5.91 -1.18 -13.81
CA ASP A 60 -5.78 -2.52 -14.40
C ASP A 60 -4.43 -3.15 -14.05
N ARG A 61 -3.34 -2.36 -14.05
CA ARG A 61 -2.02 -2.84 -13.66
C ARG A 61 -1.96 -3.28 -12.20
N LEU A 62 -2.54 -2.49 -11.29
CA LEU A 62 -2.64 -2.87 -9.88
C LEU A 62 -3.52 -4.09 -9.69
N LEU A 63 -4.65 -4.17 -10.40
CA LEU A 63 -5.55 -5.32 -10.32
C LEU A 63 -4.85 -6.61 -10.71
N VAL A 64 -4.14 -6.61 -11.85
CA VAL A 64 -3.35 -7.79 -12.29
C VAL A 64 -2.30 -8.18 -11.24
N ALA A 65 -1.60 -7.21 -10.65
CA ALA A 65 -0.57 -7.49 -9.65
C ALA A 65 -1.10 -7.98 -8.29
N LEU A 66 -2.40 -7.77 -8.01
CA LEU A 66 -3.07 -8.15 -6.75
C LEU A 66 -3.91 -9.44 -6.88
N ASP A 67 -4.23 -9.87 -8.11
CA ASP A 67 -4.99 -11.10 -8.40
C ASP A 67 -4.11 -12.38 -8.44
N ASP A 68 -2.78 -12.24 -8.28
CA ASP A 68 -1.79 -13.34 -8.16
C ASP A 68 -1.67 -13.88 -6.71
#